data_AF-A0AA35M2V7-F1
#
_entry.id   AF-A0AA35M2V7-F1
#
_cell.length_a   1.000
_cell.length_b   1.000
_cell.length_c   1.000
_cell.angle_alpha   90.00
_cell.angle_beta   90.00
_cell.angle_gamma   90.00
#
_symmetry.space_group_name_H-M   'P 1'
#
loop_
_entity.id
_entity.type
_entity.pdbx_description
1 polymer ?
#
loop_
_entity_poly.entity_id
_entity_poly.type
_entity_poly.pdbx_seq_one_letter_code
_entity_poly.pdbx_strand_id
1 'polypeptide(L)'
;MQNEYAEGKVQTRVKKVKAGRKAHSESVAVGIPPGVNVAVELHSWNRFYHDYVADSGIAAFNFLPKFYTGDCSVHLCEAFQAVTVASAAQQLQQSGLMVRARSHYGKAIMKLNTALDNQISNADDSVLITLFLLSLFETVVPGYFRTVMMDKTFQCHIHVRGILTVLQLRVQRAQKSELDEAIFAFICHIYSS
;
A
#
# COMPACT_ATOMS: atom_id res chain seq x y z
N MET A 1 -41.53 65.38 10.22
CA MET A 1 -40.63 65.54 9.05
C MET A 1 -39.19 65.05 9.25
N GLN A 2 -38.58 65.10 10.45
CA GLN A 2 -37.19 64.60 10.64
C GLN A 2 -37.05 63.08 10.77
N ASN A 3 -38.08 62.37 11.25
CA ASN A 3 -38.02 60.91 11.48
C ASN A 3 -38.11 60.08 10.19
N GLU A 4 -38.95 60.49 9.23
CA GLU A 4 -39.14 59.78 7.96
C GLU A 4 -37.87 59.81 7.08
N TYR A 5 -37.10 60.90 7.16
CA TYR A 5 -35.82 61.02 6.46
C TYR A 5 -34.76 60.06 7.01
N ALA A 6 -34.76 59.84 8.33
CA ALA A 6 -33.85 58.90 8.98
C ALA A 6 -34.21 57.44 8.64
N GLU A 7 -35.50 57.10 8.62
CA GLU A 7 -35.98 55.76 8.24
C GLU A 7 -35.64 55.41 6.79
N GLY A 8 -35.79 56.36 5.86
CA GLY A 8 -35.41 56.19 4.46
C GLY A 8 -33.92 55.85 4.28
N LYS A 9 -33.03 56.49 5.05
CA LYS A 9 -31.59 56.21 4.98
C LYS A 9 -31.23 54.83 5.54
N VAL A 10 -31.90 54.40 6.61
CA VAL A 10 -31.68 53.07 7.21
C VAL A 10 -32.15 51.96 6.25
N GLN A 11 -33.34 52.10 5.68
CA GLN A 11 -33.86 51.11 4.72
C GLN A 11 -32.97 50.98 3.47
N THR A 12 -32.45 52.10 2.98
CA THR A 12 -31.54 52.12 1.83
C THR A 12 -30.21 51.42 2.14
N ARG A 13 -29.67 51.62 3.36
CA ARG A 13 -28.43 50.96 3.80
C ARG A 13 -28.61 49.46 3.97
N VAL A 14 -29.75 49.01 4.52
CA VAL A 14 -30.07 47.57 4.67
C VAL A 14 -30.23 46.89 3.31
N LYS A 15 -30.90 47.54 2.34
CA LYS A 15 -31.00 47.02 0.96
C LYS A 15 -29.63 46.89 0.29
N LYS A 16 -28.74 47.88 0.46
CA LYS A 16 -27.39 47.85 -0.11
C LYS A 16 -26.52 46.75 0.49
N VAL A 17 -26.62 46.51 1.81
CA VAL A 17 -25.91 45.42 2.49
C VAL A 17 -26.46 44.05 2.09
N LYS A 18 -27.79 43.90 1.95
CA LYS A 18 -28.41 42.66 1.45
C LYS A 18 -28.04 42.37 -0.01
N ALA A 19 -27.98 43.39 -0.86
CA ALA A 19 -27.55 43.24 -2.26
C ALA A 19 -26.06 42.86 -2.37
N GLY A 20 -25.18 43.45 -1.53
CA GLY A 20 -23.76 43.07 -1.48
C GLY A 20 -23.54 41.63 -0.99
N ARG A 21 -24.35 41.14 -0.05
CA ARG A 21 -24.31 39.73 0.39
C ARG A 21 -24.84 38.75 -0.66
N LYS A 22 -25.80 39.17 -1.49
CA LYS A 22 -26.33 38.35 -2.60
C LYS A 22 -25.32 38.25 -3.75
N ALA A 23 -24.62 39.34 -4.07
CA ALA A 23 -23.56 39.37 -5.08
C ALA A 23 -22.30 38.57 -4.68
N HIS A 24 -22.01 38.44 -3.38
CA HIS A 24 -20.91 37.60 -2.88
C HIS A 24 -21.25 36.10 -2.84
N SER A 25 -22.54 35.75 -2.97
CA SER A 25 -23.03 34.37 -3.07
C SER A 25 -23.11 33.86 -4.51
N GLU A 26 -22.90 34.74 -5.51
CA GLU A 26 -22.89 34.40 -6.94
C GLU A 26 -21.46 34.43 -7.52
N SER A 27 -20.46 34.16 -6.67
CA SER A 27 -19.18 33.64 -7.16
C SER A 27 -19.48 32.27 -7.76
N VAL A 28 -19.55 32.20 -9.09
CA VAL A 28 -19.57 30.97 -9.86
C VAL A 28 -18.54 30.04 -9.24
N ALA A 29 -19.03 29.05 -8.49
CA ALA A 29 -18.22 27.95 -8.02
C ALA A 29 -17.78 27.23 -9.30
N VAL A 30 -16.58 27.56 -9.77
CA VAL A 30 -15.82 26.70 -10.66
C VAL A 30 -15.55 25.46 -9.81
N GLY A 31 -16.54 24.57 -9.78
CA GLY A 31 -16.40 23.27 -9.18
C GLY A 31 -15.26 22.60 -9.91
N ILE A 32 -14.17 22.37 -9.21
CA ILE A 32 -13.12 21.46 -9.65
C ILE A 32 -13.88 20.22 -10.15
N PRO A 33 -13.72 19.81 -11.43
CA PRO A 33 -14.34 18.61 -11.94
C PRO A 33 -14.08 17.51 -10.90
N PRO A 34 -15.08 16.71 -10.49
CA PRO A 34 -14.84 15.65 -9.51
C PRO A 34 -13.67 14.84 -10.04
N GLY A 35 -12.49 15.05 -9.44
CA GLY A 35 -11.28 14.36 -9.83
C GLY A 35 -11.63 12.89 -9.72
N VAL A 36 -11.26 12.10 -10.72
CA VAL A 36 -11.46 10.66 -10.65
C VAL A 36 -10.84 10.20 -9.34
N ASN A 37 -11.67 9.95 -8.34
CA ASN A 37 -11.24 9.54 -7.01
C ASN A 37 -10.94 8.05 -7.14
N VAL A 38 -9.82 7.77 -7.80
CA VAL A 38 -9.25 6.44 -7.84
C VAL A 38 -8.90 6.11 -6.40
N ALA A 39 -9.51 5.05 -5.88
CA ALA A 39 -9.19 4.52 -4.56
C ALA A 39 -7.65 4.45 -4.43
N VAL A 40 -7.11 4.96 -3.33
CA VAL A 40 -5.66 5.08 -3.10
C VAL A 40 -4.94 3.75 -3.34
N GLU A 41 -5.63 2.66 -3.05
CA GLU A 41 -5.21 1.28 -3.24
C GLU A 41 -4.98 0.99 -4.73
N LEU A 42 -5.94 1.31 -5.60
CA LEU A 42 -5.83 1.07 -7.04
C LEU A 42 -4.74 1.93 -7.68
N HIS A 43 -4.58 3.18 -7.22
CA HIS A 43 -3.46 4.02 -7.67
C HIS A 43 -2.11 3.43 -7.23
N SER A 44 -2.02 2.98 -5.98
CA SER A 44 -0.80 2.37 -5.43
C SER A 44 -0.43 1.07 -6.16
N TRP A 45 -1.42 0.28 -6.56
CA TRP A 45 -1.23 -0.96 -7.31
C TRP A 45 -0.70 -0.71 -8.71
N ASN A 46 -1.37 0.15 -9.50
CA ASN A 46 -0.93 0.48 -10.85
C ASN A 46 0.50 1.03 -10.84
N ARG A 47 0.83 1.85 -9.84
CA ARG A 47 2.16 2.42 -9.72
C ARG A 47 3.20 1.39 -9.31
N PHE A 48 2.91 0.56 -8.31
CA PHE A 48 3.79 -0.54 -7.92
C PHE A 48 4.07 -1.49 -9.09
N TYR A 49 3.06 -1.77 -9.91
CA TYR A 49 3.22 -2.57 -11.12
C TYR A 49 4.22 -1.94 -12.09
N HIS A 50 4.12 -0.64 -12.36
CA HIS A 50 5.10 0.05 -13.21
C HIS A 50 6.51 0.03 -12.59
N ASP A 51 6.63 0.39 -11.31
CA ASP A 51 7.94 0.59 -10.66
C ASP A 51 8.71 -0.73 -10.47
N TYR A 52 8.01 -1.83 -10.17
CA TYR A 52 8.63 -3.09 -9.78
C TYR A 52 8.33 -4.26 -10.70
N VAL A 53 7.30 -4.21 -11.53
CA VAL A 53 6.88 -5.38 -12.33
C VAL A 53 7.17 -5.19 -13.81
N ALA A 54 6.86 -4.02 -14.37
CA ALA A 54 7.03 -3.75 -15.81
C ALA A 54 8.51 -3.74 -16.23
N ASP A 55 9.38 -3.12 -15.43
CA ASP A 55 10.75 -2.79 -15.86
C ASP A 55 11.87 -3.43 -15.01
N SER A 56 11.54 -4.22 -13.99
CA SER A 56 12.56 -4.71 -13.03
C SER A 56 13.34 -5.93 -13.50
N GLY A 57 12.78 -6.72 -14.44
CA GLY A 57 13.32 -8.02 -14.81
C GLY A 57 13.28 -9.09 -13.69
N ILE A 58 12.66 -8.80 -12.54
CA ILE A 58 12.57 -9.74 -11.41
C ILE A 58 11.43 -10.72 -11.69
N ALA A 59 11.80 -11.95 -12.07
CA ALA A 59 10.87 -13.00 -12.45
C ALA A 59 9.80 -13.33 -11.38
N ALA A 60 10.11 -13.14 -10.09
CA ALA A 60 9.16 -13.41 -9.00
C ALA A 60 7.88 -12.56 -9.10
N PHE A 61 7.96 -11.35 -9.66
CA PHE A 61 6.78 -10.50 -9.83
C PHE A 61 5.85 -10.95 -10.95
N ASN A 62 6.32 -11.76 -11.90
CA ASN A 62 5.49 -12.31 -12.97
C ASN A 62 4.40 -13.26 -12.46
N PHE A 63 4.52 -13.72 -11.21
CA PHE A 63 3.54 -14.58 -10.56
C PHE A 63 2.43 -13.79 -9.85
N LEU A 64 2.63 -12.50 -9.54
CA LEU A 64 1.63 -11.66 -8.88
C LEU A 64 0.26 -11.63 -9.59
N PRO A 65 0.19 -11.58 -10.95
CA PRO A 65 -1.07 -11.71 -11.69
C PRO A 65 -1.96 -12.86 -11.28
N LYS A 66 -1.37 -14.04 -11.05
CA LYS A 66 -2.12 -15.24 -10.68
C LYS A 66 -2.86 -15.07 -9.35
N PHE A 67 -2.39 -14.16 -8.49
CA PHE A 67 -2.91 -13.98 -7.15
C PHE A 67 -3.91 -12.82 -7.01
N TYR A 68 -3.97 -11.88 -7.95
CA TYR A 68 -4.99 -10.81 -7.93
C TYR A 68 -6.18 -11.07 -8.86
N THR A 69 -6.07 -11.99 -9.83
CA THR A 69 -7.19 -12.38 -10.72
C THR A 69 -7.97 -13.61 -10.23
N GLY A 70 -7.55 -14.24 -9.13
CA GLY A 70 -8.19 -15.42 -8.54
C GLY A 70 -8.49 -15.25 -7.05
N ASP A 71 -8.80 -16.35 -6.35
CA ASP A 71 -8.97 -16.37 -4.90
C ASP A 71 -7.63 -16.15 -4.19
N CYS A 72 -7.29 -14.88 -3.99
CA CYS A 72 -6.14 -14.44 -3.22
C CYS A 72 -6.25 -14.89 -1.76
N SER A 73 -5.24 -15.58 -1.23
CA SER A 73 -5.22 -15.87 0.20
C SER A 73 -5.13 -14.57 1.01
N VAL A 74 -5.78 -14.56 2.18
CA VAL A 74 -5.91 -13.32 2.98
C VAL A 74 -4.55 -12.74 3.36
N HIS A 75 -3.59 -13.59 3.75
CA HIS A 75 -2.24 -13.14 4.11
C HIS A 75 -1.50 -12.51 2.93
N LEU A 76 -1.68 -13.03 1.72
CA LEU A 76 -1.08 -12.51 0.51
C LEU A 76 -1.69 -11.16 0.13
N CYS A 77 -3.02 -11.04 0.17
CA CYS A 77 -3.70 -9.79 -0.12
C CYS A 77 -3.28 -8.68 0.85
N GLU A 78 -3.15 -8.99 2.14
CA GLU A 78 -2.66 -8.04 3.13
C GLU A 78 -1.19 -7.67 2.89
N ALA A 79 -0.31 -8.62 2.55
CA ALA A 79 1.09 -8.33 2.25
C ALA A 79 1.26 -7.48 0.99
N PHE A 80 0.45 -7.74 -0.04
CA PHE A 80 0.44 -6.96 -1.26
C PHE A 80 -0.01 -5.52 -0.99
N GLN A 81 -1.12 -5.33 -0.27
CA GLN A 81 -1.57 -4.00 0.16
C GLN A 81 -0.51 -3.26 0.98
N ALA A 82 0.16 -3.97 1.89
CA ALA A 82 1.23 -3.40 2.70
C ALA A 82 2.32 -2.79 1.82
N VAL A 83 2.87 -3.55 0.87
CA VAL A 83 4.00 -3.10 0.06
C VAL A 83 3.60 -2.02 -0.95
N THR A 84 2.43 -2.14 -1.59
CA THR A 84 1.96 -1.15 -2.57
C THR A 84 1.71 0.19 -1.90
N VAL A 85 1.03 0.19 -0.74
CA VAL A 85 0.73 1.43 -0.01
C VAL A 85 1.99 2.01 0.62
N ALA A 86 2.93 1.18 1.09
CA ALA A 86 4.22 1.66 1.59
C ALA A 86 5.03 2.37 0.51
N SER A 87 5.12 1.78 -0.69
CA SER A 87 5.81 2.39 -1.82
C SER A 87 5.19 3.75 -2.18
N ALA A 88 3.86 3.79 -2.30
CA ALA A 88 3.14 5.03 -2.57
C ALA A 88 3.34 6.08 -1.45
N ALA A 89 3.30 5.67 -0.18
CA ALA A 89 3.51 6.55 0.96
C ALA A 89 4.88 7.24 0.94
N GLN A 90 5.93 6.52 0.51
CA GLN A 90 7.27 7.08 0.39
C GLN A 90 7.39 8.06 -0.76
N GLN A 91 6.89 7.67 -1.94
CA GLN A 91 6.97 8.50 -3.14
C GLN A 91 6.15 9.79 -2.99
N LEU A 92 4.97 9.70 -2.36
CA LEU A 92 4.09 10.85 -2.13
C LEU A 92 4.43 11.62 -0.84
N GLN A 93 5.40 11.14 -0.05
CA GLN A 93 5.76 11.71 1.26
C GLN A 93 4.57 11.84 2.22
N GLN A 94 3.62 10.90 2.14
CA GLN A 94 2.39 10.91 2.95
C GLN A 94 2.50 9.94 4.13
N SER A 95 2.85 10.47 5.31
CA SER A 95 3.00 9.68 6.53
C SER A 95 1.72 8.92 6.95
N GLY A 96 0.54 9.47 6.66
CA GLY A 96 -0.74 8.81 6.92
C GLY A 96 -0.92 7.49 6.15
N LEU A 97 -0.42 7.41 4.90
CA LEU A 97 -0.43 6.18 4.13
C LEU A 97 0.51 5.12 4.72
N MET A 98 1.63 5.55 5.31
CA MET A 98 2.57 4.65 5.97
C MET A 98 1.93 3.95 7.19
N VAL A 99 1.04 4.63 7.92
CA VAL A 99 0.27 4.01 9.03
C VAL A 99 -0.61 2.88 8.50
N ARG A 100 -1.29 3.11 7.37
CA ARG A 100 -2.15 2.10 6.73
C ARG A 100 -1.33 0.92 6.24
N ALA A 101 -0.19 1.18 5.58
CA ALA A 101 0.73 0.16 5.10
C ALA A 101 1.21 -0.76 6.23
N ARG A 102 1.57 -0.20 7.38
CA ARG A 102 1.96 -0.97 8.58
C ARG A 102 0.83 -1.79 9.16
N SER A 103 -0.41 -1.29 9.11
CA SER A 103 -1.59 -2.05 9.55
C SER A 103 -1.77 -3.30 8.68
N HIS A 104 -1.69 -3.16 7.36
CA HIS A 104 -1.73 -4.29 6.42
C HIS A 104 -0.58 -5.28 6.66
N TYR A 105 0.64 -4.78 6.87
CA TYR A 105 1.80 -5.62 7.19
C TYR A 105 1.57 -6.47 8.46
N GLY A 106 1.05 -5.87 9.54
CA GLY A 106 0.75 -6.59 10.78
C GLY A 106 -0.34 -7.67 10.59
N LYS A 107 -1.39 -7.36 9.82
CA LYS A 107 -2.43 -8.34 9.48
C LYS A 107 -1.88 -9.49 8.64
N ALA A 108 -1.01 -9.18 7.68
CA ALA A 108 -0.36 -10.18 6.84
C ALA A 108 0.44 -11.18 7.69
N ILE A 109 1.25 -10.71 8.64
CA ILE A 109 1.99 -11.59 9.58
C ILE A 109 1.02 -12.48 10.37
N MET A 110 -0.01 -11.90 10.98
CA MET A 110 -0.97 -12.67 11.77
C MET A 110 -1.62 -13.80 10.95
N LYS A 111 -2.05 -13.49 9.73
CA LYS A 111 -2.71 -14.45 8.84
C LYS A 111 -1.73 -15.47 8.26
N LEU A 112 -0.50 -15.06 7.98
CA LEU A 112 0.56 -15.93 7.52
C LEU A 112 0.91 -16.96 8.60
N ASN A 113 1.03 -16.54 9.86
CA ASN A 113 1.29 -17.47 10.97
C ASN A 113 0.19 -18.54 11.07
N THR A 114 -1.09 -18.16 10.92
CA THR A 114 -2.19 -19.13 10.86
C THR A 114 -2.04 -20.11 9.69
N ALA A 115 -1.58 -19.65 8.52
CA ALA A 115 -1.35 -20.51 7.36
C ALA A 115 -0.14 -21.45 7.55
N LEU A 116 0.89 -21.00 8.27
CA LEU A 116 2.08 -21.78 8.61
C LEU A 116 1.80 -22.87 9.66
N ASP A 117 0.89 -22.61 10.60
CA ASP A 117 0.45 -23.60 11.59
C ASP A 117 -0.34 -24.75 10.96
N ASN A 118 -0.91 -24.54 9.78
CA ASN A 118 -1.61 -25.58 9.02
C ASN A 118 -0.62 -26.39 8.17
N GLN A 119 -0.41 -27.66 8.55
CA GLN A 119 0.55 -28.56 7.90
C GLN A 119 0.30 -28.79 6.40
N ILE A 120 -0.93 -28.57 5.93
CA ILE A 120 -1.32 -28.74 4.53
C ILE A 120 -0.88 -27.52 3.71
N SER A 121 -1.15 -26.31 4.19
CA SER A 121 -0.95 -25.07 3.43
C SER A 121 0.38 -24.36 3.69
N ASN A 122 1.15 -24.81 4.67
CA ASN A 122 2.40 -24.14 5.09
C ASN A 122 3.51 -24.09 4.03
N ALA A 123 3.33 -24.79 2.91
CA ALA A 123 4.24 -24.83 1.79
C ALA A 123 3.56 -24.41 0.47
N ASP A 124 2.44 -23.68 0.50
CA ASP A 124 1.74 -23.22 -0.71
C ASP A 124 2.40 -22.00 -1.35
N ASP A 125 2.14 -21.78 -2.65
CA ASP A 125 2.79 -20.69 -3.41
C ASP A 125 2.44 -19.33 -2.80
N SER A 126 1.22 -19.24 -2.25
CA SER A 126 0.74 -18.07 -1.54
C SER A 126 1.59 -17.74 -0.31
N VAL A 127 2.06 -18.73 0.45
CA VAL A 127 2.93 -18.53 1.62
C VAL A 127 4.28 -17.98 1.17
N LEU A 128 4.85 -18.59 0.14
CA LEU A 128 6.16 -18.21 -0.38
C LEU A 128 6.17 -16.77 -0.93
N ILE A 129 5.18 -16.42 -1.76
CA ILE A 129 5.06 -15.06 -2.31
C ILE A 129 4.70 -14.03 -1.21
N THR A 130 3.97 -14.42 -0.16
CA THR A 130 3.69 -13.54 0.98
C THR A 130 4.98 -13.17 1.70
N LEU A 131 5.83 -14.15 2.04
CA LEU A 131 7.11 -13.90 2.69
C LEU A 131 8.02 -13.01 1.83
N PHE A 132 8.02 -13.22 0.51
CA PHE A 132 8.73 -12.37 -0.44
C PHE A 132 8.24 -10.92 -0.40
N LEU A 133 6.92 -10.67 -0.42
CA LEU A 133 6.36 -9.31 -0.33
C LEU A 133 6.60 -8.64 1.02
N LEU A 134 6.60 -9.40 2.13
CA LEU A 134 6.98 -8.88 3.45
C LEU A 134 8.45 -8.46 3.50
N SER A 135 9.34 -9.25 2.90
CA SER A 135 10.76 -8.89 2.76
C SER A 135 10.95 -7.61 1.92
N LEU A 136 10.16 -7.46 0.86
CA LEU A 136 10.16 -6.27 0.03
C LEU A 136 9.64 -5.04 0.78
N PHE A 137 8.57 -5.19 1.57
CA PHE A 137 8.06 -4.11 2.43
C PHE A 137 9.15 -3.58 3.37
N GLU A 138 9.91 -4.47 4.00
CA GLU A 138 11.00 -4.09 4.91
C GLU A 138 12.14 -3.38 4.20
N THR A 139 12.43 -3.79 2.97
CA THR A 139 13.42 -3.15 2.10
C THR A 139 12.96 -1.75 1.70
N VAL A 140 11.68 -1.61 1.34
CA VAL A 140 11.08 -0.30 1.00
C VAL A 140 11.05 0.59 2.24
N VAL A 141 10.75 0.09 3.44
CA VAL A 141 10.57 0.91 4.67
C VAL A 141 11.70 0.72 5.70
N PRO A 142 12.95 1.16 5.42
CA PRO A 142 14.13 0.91 6.26
C PRO A 142 14.17 1.73 7.58
N GLY A 143 13.14 2.54 7.83
CA GLY A 143 13.02 3.38 9.03
C GLY A 143 12.03 2.89 10.08
N TYR A 144 11.07 2.01 9.72
CA TYR A 144 10.03 1.58 10.68
C TYR A 144 10.59 0.68 11.78
N PHE A 145 11.51 -0.19 11.40
CA PHE A 145 12.05 -1.17 12.32
C PHE A 145 13.37 -0.77 12.99
N ARG A 146 13.99 0.31 12.50
CA ARG A 146 15.22 0.90 13.07
C ARG A 146 15.02 1.33 14.53
N THR A 147 13.80 1.66 14.93
CA THR A 147 13.44 2.07 16.30
C THR A 147 13.10 0.90 17.23
N VAL A 148 12.79 -0.28 16.71
CA VAL A 148 12.31 -1.43 17.53
C VAL A 148 13.41 -2.46 17.75
N MET A 149 14.36 -2.61 16.82
CA MET A 149 15.58 -3.39 17.05
C MET A 149 16.78 -2.72 16.36
N MET A 150 17.91 -2.65 17.08
CA MET A 150 19.13 -1.92 16.68
C MET A 150 19.86 -2.52 15.46
N ASP A 151 19.39 -3.62 14.91
CA ASP A 151 20.05 -4.33 13.82
C ASP A 151 19.21 -4.28 12.53
N LYS A 152 19.65 -3.46 11.58
CA LYS A 152 19.04 -3.36 10.24
C LYS A 152 19.22 -4.63 9.41
N THR A 153 20.24 -5.43 9.70
CA THR A 153 20.46 -6.68 8.99
C THR A 153 19.39 -7.68 9.40
N PHE A 154 19.03 -7.74 10.69
CA PHE A 154 18.16 -8.76 11.25
C PHE A 154 16.75 -8.88 10.62
N GLN A 155 16.10 -7.79 10.19
CA GLN A 155 14.68 -7.84 9.78
C GLN A 155 14.45 -8.38 8.37
N CYS A 156 15.10 -7.81 7.34
CA CYS A 156 15.01 -8.38 5.98
C CYS A 156 15.43 -9.86 5.98
N HIS A 157 16.38 -10.23 6.84
CA HIS A 157 16.81 -11.61 7.01
C HIS A 157 15.74 -12.53 7.62
N ILE A 158 14.79 -12.09 8.45
CA ILE A 158 13.81 -13.02 9.05
C ILE A 158 12.86 -13.60 7.99
N HIS A 159 12.30 -12.77 7.12
CA HIS A 159 11.40 -13.26 6.07
C HIS A 159 12.17 -13.94 4.95
N VAL A 160 13.38 -13.47 4.60
CA VAL A 160 14.26 -14.19 3.67
C VAL A 160 14.65 -15.57 4.23
N ARG A 161 14.96 -15.68 5.52
CA ARG A 161 15.20 -16.97 6.18
C ARG A 161 13.94 -17.84 6.18
N GLY A 162 12.78 -17.23 6.39
CA GLY A 162 11.49 -17.90 6.22
C GLY A 162 11.31 -18.47 4.82
N ILE A 163 11.61 -17.68 3.77
CA ILE A 163 11.58 -18.11 2.38
C ILE A 163 12.50 -19.33 2.18
N LEU A 164 13.76 -19.24 2.60
CA LEU A 164 14.72 -20.35 2.47
C LEU A 164 14.23 -21.61 3.20
N THR A 165 13.59 -21.46 4.36
CA THR A 165 13.01 -22.57 5.12
C THR A 165 11.84 -23.23 4.38
N VAL A 166 10.94 -22.43 3.80
CA VAL A 166 9.81 -22.93 3.00
C VAL A 166 10.30 -23.61 1.71
N LEU A 167 11.31 -23.04 1.03
CA LEU A 167 11.94 -23.66 -0.15
C LEU A 167 12.55 -25.02 0.20
N GLN A 168 13.26 -25.13 1.33
CA GLN A 168 13.80 -26.41 1.80
C GLN A 168 12.69 -27.44 2.08
N LEU A 169 11.59 -27.02 2.73
CA LEU A 169 10.45 -27.89 3.00
C LEU A 169 9.80 -28.40 1.70
N ARG A 170 9.63 -27.52 0.71
CA ARG A 170 9.08 -27.87 -0.61
C ARG A 170 9.94 -28.89 -1.35
N VAL A 171 11.27 -28.72 -1.29
CA VAL A 171 12.21 -29.70 -1.85
C VAL A 171 12.05 -31.07 -1.18
N GLN A 172 11.96 -31.10 0.17
CA GLN A 172 11.74 -32.35 0.91
C GLN A 172 10.41 -33.02 0.56
N ARG A 173 9.39 -32.24 0.21
CA ARG A 173 8.06 -32.72 -0.19
C ARG A 173 7.90 -32.96 -1.70
N ALA A 174 8.95 -32.76 -2.50
CA ALA A 174 8.91 -32.79 -3.96
C ALA A 174 7.85 -31.84 -4.59
N GLN A 175 7.58 -30.70 -3.94
CA GLN A 175 6.60 -29.68 -4.35
C GLN A 175 7.27 -28.49 -5.04
N LYS A 176 8.05 -28.74 -6.10
CA LYS A 176 8.78 -27.68 -6.81
C LYS A 176 7.86 -26.90 -7.75
N SER A 177 7.97 -25.57 -7.76
CA SER A 177 7.30 -24.71 -8.75
C SER A 177 8.25 -23.72 -9.42
N GLU A 178 7.84 -23.13 -10.55
CA GLU A 178 8.62 -22.08 -11.23
C GLU A 178 8.81 -20.85 -10.33
N LEU A 179 7.91 -20.63 -9.37
CA LEU A 179 8.01 -19.58 -8.37
C LEU A 179 9.22 -19.80 -7.46
N ASP A 180 9.54 -21.04 -7.13
CA ASP A 180 10.69 -21.38 -6.29
C ASP A 180 12.00 -20.93 -6.94
N GLU A 181 12.16 -21.20 -8.23
CA GLU A 181 13.34 -20.83 -9.00
C GLU A 181 13.47 -19.31 -9.11
N ALA A 182 12.35 -18.63 -9.41
CA ALA A 182 12.32 -17.18 -9.53
C ALA A 182 12.68 -16.47 -8.21
N ILE A 183 12.13 -16.94 -7.09
CA ILE A 183 12.42 -16.37 -5.77
C ILE A 183 13.84 -16.71 -5.32
N PHE A 184 14.30 -17.94 -5.55
CA PHE A 184 15.66 -18.33 -5.19
C PHE A 184 16.70 -17.53 -5.99
N ALA A 185 16.51 -17.37 -7.30
CA ALA A 185 17.38 -16.55 -8.14
C ALA A 185 17.44 -15.09 -7.68
N PHE A 186 16.30 -14.51 -7.29
CA PHE A 186 16.24 -13.17 -6.72
C PHE A 186 17.04 -13.04 -5.42
N ILE A 187 16.88 -14.00 -4.50
CA ILE A 187 17.66 -14.03 -3.26
C ILE A 187 19.14 -14.14 -3.57
N CYS A 188 19.56 -15.06 -4.45
CA CYS A 188 20.96 -15.19 -4.83
C CYS A 188 21.52 -13.88 -5.40
N HIS A 189 20.76 -13.14 -6.21
CA HIS A 189 21.18 -11.86 -6.75
C HIS A 189 21.46 -10.82 -5.65
N ILE A 190 20.56 -10.71 -4.67
CA ILE A 190 20.70 -9.74 -3.57
C ILE A 190 21.90 -10.06 -2.67
N TYR A 191 22.19 -11.33 -2.40
CA TYR A 191 23.28 -11.72 -1.50
C TYR A 191 24.63 -11.97 -2.20
N SER A 192 24.66 -11.89 -3.53
CA SER A 192 25.92 -11.97 -4.31
C SER A 192 26.49 -10.58 -4.67
N SER A 193 25.78 -9.51 -4.32
CA SER A 193 26.12 -8.11 -4.60
C SER A 193 26.62 -7.40 -3.34
#